data_AF-A0A6I4UWD2-F1
#
_entry.id   AF-A0A6I4UWD2-F1
#
_cell.length_a   1.000
_cell.length_b   1.000
_cell.length_c   1.000
_cell.angle_alpha   90.00
_cell.angle_beta   90.00
_cell.angle_gamma   90.00
#
_symmetry.space_group_name_H-M   'P 1'
#
loop_
_entity.id
_entity.type
_entity.pdbx_description
1 polymer ?
#
loop_
_entity_poly.entity_id
_entity_poly.type
_entity_poly.pdbx_seq_one_letter_code
_entity_poly.pdbx_strand_id
1 'polypeptide(L)'
;MTYFILRAIPPEDWPWSSAKNHAQGRRTRLDPLADMQALKVVVRNWREMLRQGLEASELAAEGEAVANVIETRLRTGRPFAAAEWIKRQETQTGRRLQPRKRGPKPKVLNAAGN
;
A
#
# COMPACT_ATOMS: atom_id res chain seq x y z
N MET A 1 26.59 -22.20 12.00
CA MET A 1 25.41 -21.73 11.23
C MET A 1 25.57 -20.23 11.01
N THR A 2 26.02 -19.81 9.84
CA THR A 2 26.19 -18.40 9.49
C THR A 2 24.89 -17.93 8.83
N TYR A 3 24.16 -17.02 9.46
CA TYR A 3 23.00 -16.38 8.82
C TYR A 3 23.51 -15.56 7.64
N PHE A 4 23.18 -15.97 6.42
CA PHE A 4 23.24 -15.07 5.27
C PHE A 4 22.22 -13.97 5.52
N ILE A 5 22.69 -12.78 5.90
CA ILE A 5 21.87 -11.58 5.81
C ILE A 5 21.56 -11.42 4.33
N LEU A 6 20.32 -11.75 3.93
CA LEU A 6 19.81 -11.38 2.62
C LEU A 6 19.89 -9.85 2.54
N ARG A 7 20.93 -9.35 1.86
CA ARG A 7 21.02 -7.94 1.53
C ARG A 7 19.82 -7.64 0.65
N ALA A 8 18.86 -6.90 1.21
CA ALA A 8 17.73 -6.42 0.41
C ALA A 8 18.29 -5.61 -0.77
N ILE A 9 17.79 -5.92 -1.97
CA ILE A 9 18.07 -5.12 -3.16
C ILE A 9 17.42 -3.75 -2.93
N PRO A 10 18.14 -2.63 -3.15
CA PRO A 10 17.55 -1.32 -2.95
C PRO A 10 16.35 -1.11 -3.90
N PRO A 11 15.33 -0.34 -3.49
CA PRO A 11 14.09 -0.20 -4.27
C PRO A 11 14.28 0.23 -5.73
N GLU A 12 15.29 1.06 -6.01
CA GLU A 12 15.63 1.55 -7.36
C GLU A 12 16.27 0.49 -8.27
N ASP A 13 16.77 -0.61 -7.71
CA ASP A 13 17.39 -1.71 -8.47
C ASP A 13 16.41 -2.88 -8.69
N TRP A 14 15.22 -2.82 -8.09
CA TRP A 14 14.19 -3.84 -8.31
C TRP A 14 13.55 -3.68 -9.71
N PRO A 15 13.56 -4.72 -10.58
CA PRO A 15 13.17 -4.58 -11.98
C PRO A 15 11.74 -4.08 -12.23
N TRP A 16 10.82 -4.38 -11.30
CA TRP A 16 9.41 -3.99 -11.38
C TRP A 16 9.06 -2.77 -10.53
N SER A 17 10.07 -2.07 -10.00
CA SER A 17 9.88 -0.88 -9.17
C SER A 17 9.99 0.38 -10.01
N SER A 18 9.01 1.28 -9.88
CA SER A 18 9.07 2.63 -10.46
C SER A 18 10.07 3.53 -9.72
N ALA A 19 10.60 3.10 -8.57
CA ALA A 19 11.51 3.90 -7.73
C ALA A 19 12.75 4.39 -8.51
N LYS A 20 13.23 3.62 -9.49
CA LYS A 20 14.33 4.03 -10.36
C LYS A 20 14.05 5.33 -11.12
N ASN A 21 12.82 5.48 -11.62
CA ASN A 21 12.42 6.68 -12.36
C ASN A 21 12.47 7.91 -11.46
N HIS A 22 11.91 7.77 -10.26
CA HIS A 22 11.85 8.82 -9.26
C HIS A 22 13.22 9.19 -8.69
N ALA A 23 14.07 8.20 -8.38
CA ALA A 23 15.44 8.41 -7.91
C ALA A 23 16.34 9.07 -8.98
N GLN A 24 16.04 8.88 -10.27
CA GLN A 24 16.76 9.50 -11.39
C GLN A 24 16.10 10.80 -11.89
N GLY A 25 14.92 11.16 -11.37
CA GLY A 25 14.15 12.32 -11.82
C GLY A 25 13.72 12.27 -13.29
N ARG A 26 13.71 11.08 -13.91
CA ARG A 26 13.35 10.88 -15.33
C ARG A 26 12.72 9.53 -15.55
N ARG A 27 11.85 9.45 -16.55
CA ARG A 27 11.28 8.18 -17.00
C ARG A 27 12.38 7.28 -17.56
N THR A 28 12.43 6.01 -17.14
CA THR A 28 13.33 5.01 -17.72
C THR A 28 12.61 4.22 -18.82
N ARG A 29 13.39 3.51 -19.65
CA ARG A 29 12.85 2.68 -20.74
C ARG A 29 11.99 1.50 -20.23
N LEU A 30 12.27 1.01 -19.03
CA LEU A 30 11.62 -0.19 -18.48
C LEU A 30 10.25 0.10 -17.86
N ASP A 31 9.94 1.37 -17.59
CA ASP A 31 8.66 1.81 -17.05
C ASP A 31 8.16 3.03 -17.82
N PRO A 32 7.55 2.81 -19.00
CA PRO A 32 7.05 3.88 -19.85
C PRO A 32 5.77 4.55 -19.30
N LEU A 33 5.13 3.94 -18.30
CA LEU A 33 3.86 4.38 -17.73
C LEU A 33 4.04 5.34 -16.55
N ALA A 34 5.25 5.49 -16.01
CA ALA A 34 5.51 6.44 -14.94
C ALA A 34 5.26 7.88 -15.37
N ASP A 35 4.31 8.53 -14.69
CA ASP A 35 4.12 9.97 -14.72
C ASP A 35 5.03 10.62 -13.66
N MET A 36 6.10 11.25 -14.15
CA MET A 36 7.08 11.92 -13.31
C MET A 36 6.55 13.18 -12.61
N GLN A 37 5.47 13.79 -13.13
CA GLN A 37 4.93 15.03 -12.56
C GLN A 37 3.95 14.75 -11.43
N ALA A 38 3.18 13.66 -11.52
CA ALA A 38 2.13 13.32 -10.56
C ALA A 38 2.60 13.33 -9.09
N LEU A 39 3.84 12.91 -8.82
CA LEU A 39 4.36 12.77 -7.45
C LEU A 39 5.50 13.73 -7.11
N LYS A 40 5.96 14.55 -8.06
CA LYS A 40 7.09 15.49 -7.84
C LYS A 40 6.78 16.54 -6.78
N VAL A 41 5.51 16.95 -6.68
CA VAL A 41 5.05 17.95 -5.71
C VAL A 41 4.93 17.35 -4.30
N VAL A 42 4.72 16.03 -4.20
CA VAL A 42 4.48 15.33 -2.93
C VAL A 42 5.80 14.88 -2.29
N VAL A 43 6.74 14.37 -3.09
CA VAL A 43 8.03 13.87 -2.60
C VAL A 43 9.17 14.62 -3.29
N ARG A 44 9.81 15.53 -2.55
CA ARG A 44 10.92 16.35 -3.05
C ARG A 44 12.24 15.58 -3.13
N ASN A 45 12.52 14.74 -2.13
CA ASN A 45 13.76 13.96 -2.05
C ASN A 45 13.47 12.45 -2.01
N TRP A 46 13.29 11.87 -3.19
CA TRP A 46 13.01 10.46 -3.35
C TRP A 46 14.09 9.53 -2.80
N ARG A 47 15.37 9.91 -2.91
CA ARG A 47 16.47 9.04 -2.46
C ARG A 47 16.45 8.88 -0.94
N GLU A 48 16.23 9.97 -0.21
CA GLU A 48 16.12 9.89 1.25
C GLU A 48 14.83 9.20 1.71
N MET A 49 13.69 9.50 1.06
CA MET A 49 12.43 8.80 1.36
C MET A 49 12.56 7.27 1.17
N LEU A 50 13.21 6.82 0.09
CA LEU A 50 13.42 5.38 -0.14
C LEU A 50 14.38 4.73 0.86
N ARG A 51 15.35 5.49 1.40
CA ARG A 51 16.33 4.98 2.37
C ARG A 51 15.76 4.94 3.79
N GLN A 52 15.07 5.99 4.20
CA GLN A 52 14.68 6.23 5.58
C GLN A 52 13.18 6.03 5.82
N GLY A 53 12.39 5.78 4.77
CA GLY A 53 10.95 5.61 4.85
C GLY A 53 10.18 6.93 4.79
N LEU A 54 8.85 6.82 4.92
CA LEU A 54 7.93 7.98 4.90
C LEU A 54 8.19 8.96 6.05
N GLU A 55 8.76 8.50 7.17
CA GLU A 55 9.15 9.35 8.30
C GLU A 55 10.20 10.42 7.92
N ALA A 56 11.03 10.15 6.91
CA ALA A 56 12.00 11.09 6.37
C ALA A 56 11.46 11.92 5.19
N SER A 57 10.26 11.62 4.71
CA SER A 57 9.50 12.62 3.96
C SER A 57 8.94 13.61 4.96
N GLU A 58 8.82 14.89 4.61
CA GLU A 58 8.25 15.95 5.47
C GLU A 58 6.73 15.76 5.69
N LEU A 59 6.29 14.54 5.97
CA LEU A 59 4.91 14.16 6.17
C LEU A 59 4.46 14.76 7.50
N ALA A 60 3.51 15.69 7.43
CA ALA A 60 2.83 16.23 8.61
C ALA A 60 2.04 15.14 9.34
N ALA A 61 1.55 15.42 10.56
CA ALA A 61 0.80 14.47 11.38
C ALA A 61 -0.41 13.84 10.65
N GLU A 62 -1.02 14.59 9.72
CA GLU A 62 -2.08 14.11 8.84
C GLU A 62 -1.61 13.00 7.89
N GLY A 63 -0.37 13.07 7.42
CA GLY A 63 0.23 12.06 6.57
C GLY A 63 0.46 10.73 7.28
N GLU A 64 0.87 10.78 8.55
CA GLU A 64 1.06 9.58 9.38
C GLU A 64 -0.25 8.84 9.62
N ALA A 65 -1.34 9.57 9.87
CA ALA A 65 -2.68 8.98 9.98
C ALA A 65 -3.10 8.28 8.68
N VAL A 66 -2.80 8.87 7.52
CA VAL A 66 -3.07 8.26 6.20
C VAL A 66 -2.24 7.00 5.97
N ALA A 67 -0.94 7.03 6.32
CA ALA A 67 -0.06 5.87 6.21
C ALA A 67 -0.60 4.67 7.01
N ASN A 68 -0.98 4.90 8.27
CA ASN A 68 -1.57 3.87 9.13
C ASN A 68 -2.86 3.26 8.56
N VAL A 69 -3.70 4.09 7.92
CA VAL A 69 -4.91 3.59 7.23
C VAL A 69 -4.51 2.72 6.03
N ILE A 70 -3.53 3.12 5.23
CA ILE A 70 -3.04 2.34 4.09
C ILE A 70 -2.50 0.99 4.57
N GLU A 71 -1.67 0.95 5.61
CA GLU A 71 -1.13 -0.30 6.16
C GLU A 71 -2.21 -1.26 6.64
N THR A 72 -3.19 -0.74 7.39
CA THR A 72 -4.36 -1.52 7.84
C THR A 72 -5.12 -2.13 6.65
N ARG A 73 -5.22 -1.37 5.56
CA ARG A 73 -5.95 -1.77 4.35
C ARG A 73 -5.17 -2.78 3.52
N LEU A 74 -3.85 -2.66 3.44
CA LEU A 74 -2.95 -3.66 2.85
C LEU A 74 -3.05 -5.00 3.59
N ARG A 75 -3.09 -4.99 4.94
CA ARG A 75 -3.25 -6.21 5.74
C ARG A 75 -4.60 -6.90 5.51
N THR A 76 -5.67 -6.12 5.35
CA THR A 76 -7.03 -6.66 5.18
C THR A 76 -7.40 -6.94 3.72
N GLY A 77 -6.63 -6.44 2.76
CA GLY A 77 -6.94 -6.46 1.33
C GLY A 77 -8.12 -5.57 0.93
N ARG A 78 -8.63 -4.73 1.85
CA ARG A 78 -9.81 -3.88 1.60
C ARG A 78 -9.37 -2.56 0.96
N PRO A 79 -9.97 -2.11 -0.15
CA PRO A 79 -9.57 -0.87 -0.78
C PRO A 79 -9.81 0.33 0.13
N PHE A 80 -8.86 1.27 0.12
CA PHE A 80 -9.02 2.60 0.71
C PHE A 80 -9.42 3.59 -0.38
N ALA A 81 -10.72 3.70 -0.65
CA ALA A 81 -11.26 4.56 -1.70
C ALA A 81 -12.68 5.03 -1.34
N ALA A 82 -13.16 6.07 -2.03
CA ALA A 82 -14.53 6.55 -1.88
C ALA A 82 -15.55 5.44 -2.22
N ALA A 83 -16.66 5.41 -1.49
CA ALA A 83 -17.68 4.36 -1.62
C ALA A 83 -18.22 4.25 -3.07
N GLU A 84 -18.46 5.38 -3.73
CA GLU A 84 -18.91 5.43 -5.13
C GLU A 84 -17.87 4.88 -6.11
N TRP A 85 -16.59 5.12 -5.83
CA TRP A 85 -15.51 4.56 -6.63
C TRP A 85 -15.46 3.04 -6.48
N ILE A 86 -15.57 2.53 -5.25
CA ILE A 86 -15.60 1.08 -4.98
C ILE A 86 -16.78 0.43 -5.70
N LYS A 87 -17.99 1.00 -5.59
CA LYS A 87 -19.19 0.50 -6.26
C LYS A 87 -19.00 0.43 -7.78
N ARG A 88 -18.43 1.48 -8.39
CA ARG A 88 -18.08 1.48 -9.83
C ARG A 88 -17.10 0.35 -10.19
N GLN A 89 -16.07 0.12 -9.38
CA GLN A 89 -15.12 -0.97 -9.64
C GLN A 89 -15.77 -2.35 -9.51
N GLU A 90 -16.66 -2.54 -8.54
CA GLU A 90 -17.43 -3.79 -8.42
C GLU A 90 -18.28 -4.04 -9.67
N THR A 91 -18.93 -3.00 -10.21
CA THR A 91 -19.69 -3.10 -11.46
C THR A 91 -18.80 -3.43 -12.66
N GLN A 92 -17.66 -2.74 -12.80
CA GLN A 92 -16.77 -2.92 -13.97
C GLN A 92 -16.06 -4.27 -13.97
N THR A 93 -15.70 -4.79 -12.80
CA THR A 93 -14.88 -6.01 -12.69
C THR A 93 -15.70 -7.26 -12.37
N GLY A 94 -16.97 -7.10 -11.98
CA GLY A 94 -17.81 -8.19 -11.46
C GLY A 94 -17.33 -8.76 -10.11
N ARG A 95 -16.29 -8.17 -9.50
CA ARG A 95 -15.75 -8.60 -8.22
C ARG A 95 -16.41 -7.85 -7.07
N ARG A 96 -16.56 -8.50 -5.93
CA ARG A 96 -17.01 -7.84 -4.69
C ARG A 96 -15.80 -7.38 -3.89
N LEU A 97 -15.73 -6.09 -3.64
CA LEU A 97 -14.68 -5.39 -2.90
C LEU A 97 -15.16 -4.96 -1.50
N GLN A 98 -16.47 -4.69 -1.34
CA GLN A 98 -17.04 -4.31 -0.05
C GLN A 98 -17.20 -5.50 0.92
N PRO A 99 -17.08 -5.28 2.23
CA PRO A 99 -17.42 -6.30 3.23
C PRO A 99 -18.87 -6.78 3.09
N ARG A 100 -19.07 -8.10 3.16
CA ARG A 100 -20.41 -8.66 3.33
C ARG A 100 -20.85 -8.53 4.79
N LYS A 101 -22.17 -8.52 4.98
CA LYS A 101 -22.78 -8.69 6.30
C LYS A 101 -22.14 -9.91 6.98
N ARG A 102 -21.60 -9.72 8.18
CA ARG A 102 -21.03 -10.82 8.98
C ARG A 102 -22.12 -11.84 9.27
N GLY A 103 -21.73 -13.12 9.30
CA GLY A 103 -22.63 -14.18 9.75
C GLY A 103 -23.03 -13.99 11.23
N PRO A 104 -24.13 -14.61 11.67
CA PRO A 104 -24.52 -14.60 13.07
C PRO A 104 -23.40 -15.16 13.96
N LYS A 105 -23.24 -14.61 15.17
CA LYS A 105 -22.28 -15.12 16.15
C LYS A 105 -22.66 -16.57 16.51
N PRO A 106 -21.71 -17.52 16.56
CA PRO A 106 -22.01 -18.88 17.02
C PRO A 106 -22.66 -18.86 18.40
N LYS A 107 -23.77 -19.58 18.57
CA LYS A 107 -24.33 -19.83 19.90
C LYS A 107 -23.35 -20.73 20.65
N VAL A 108 -22.85 -20.25 21.79
CA VAL A 108 -22.14 -21.10 22.74
C VAL A 108 -23.19 -22.06 23.30
N LEU A 109 -23.14 -23.32 22.91
CA LEU A 109 -23.91 -24.38 23.56
C LEU A 109 -23.26 -24.59 24.93
N ASN A 110 -23.85 -24.03 25.98
CA ASN A 110 -23.53 -24.45 27.34
C ASN A 110 -23.95 -25.92 27.45
N ALA A 111 -22.97 -26.82 27.48
CA ALA A 111 -23.20 -28.22 27.81
C ALA A 111 -23.84 -28.26 29.20
N ALA A 112 -24.96 -28.97 29.28
CA ALA A 112 -25.87 -28.97 30.41
C ALA A 112 -25.18 -29.35 31.72
N GLY A 113 -25.55 -28.62 32.78
CA GLY A 113 -25.52 -29.18 34.12
C GLY A 113 -26.52 -30.34 34.19
N ASN A 114 -26.05 -31.45 34.74
CA ASN A 114 -26.83 -32.51 35.37
C ASN A 114 -26.20 -32.75 36.73
#